data_AF-A0A8J4R106-F1
#
_entry.id   AF-A0A8J4R106-F1
#
_cell.length_a   1.000
_cell.length_b   1.000
_cell.length_c   1.000
_cell.angle_alpha   90.00
_cell.angle_beta   90.00
_cell.angle_gamma   90.00
#
_symmetry.space_group_name_H-M   'P 1'
#
loop_
_entity.id
_entity.type
_entity.pdbx_description
1 polymer ?
#
loop_
_entity_poly.entity_id
_entity_poly.type
_entity_poly.pdbx_seq_one_letter_code
_entity_poly.pdbx_strand_id
1 'polypeptide(L)'
;FESLFLRIDPVIRQHVDIVSENQKYNKLVKLLEDIMDGSRILMFMDTKKGCDQITRQLRMDGWPALSIHGDKSQAKRHWVLSEFKARKSPIMTSMDVVARGLDVKDVKYVINYDFPGSLEDYVHRIGRTGRAGAKGTACTFFTAANARFAKELISILEEAGQKVSPDLAAMGRGVPPPPSGHGGF
;
A
#
# COMPACT_ATOMS: atom_id res chain seq x y z
N PHE A 1 8.65 12.19 -17.43
CA PHE A 1 8.44 10.74 -17.33
C PHE A 1 9.74 10.02 -16.99
N GLU A 2 10.84 10.20 -17.72
CA GLU A 2 12.18 9.64 -17.44
C GLU A 2 12.69 9.81 -15.99
N SER A 3 12.36 10.92 -15.32
CA SER A 3 12.83 11.21 -13.95
C SER A 3 12.14 10.44 -12.83
N LEU A 4 10.96 9.85 -13.09
CA LEU A 4 10.21 9.09 -12.09
C LEU A 4 10.75 7.66 -11.96
N PHE A 5 11.18 7.10 -13.08
CA PHE A 5 11.67 5.71 -13.23
C PHE A 5 13.04 5.50 -12.58
N LEU A 6 13.92 6.51 -12.60
CA LEU A 6 15.23 6.48 -11.95
C LEU A 6 15.19 6.34 -10.41
N ARG A 7 13.99 6.32 -9.80
CA ARG A 7 13.80 6.26 -8.34
C ARG A 7 13.21 4.94 -7.84
N ILE A 8 12.77 4.04 -8.72
CA ILE A 8 12.28 2.73 -8.28
C ILE A 8 13.50 1.84 -8.08
N ASP A 9 13.79 1.53 -6.82
CA ASP A 9 14.81 0.55 -6.50
C ASP A 9 14.32 -0.83 -7.00
N PRO A 10 15.03 -1.51 -7.92
CA PRO A 10 14.62 -2.81 -8.45
C PRO A 10 14.50 -3.90 -7.37
N VAL A 11 14.96 -3.62 -6.15
CA VAL A 11 14.85 -4.52 -4.99
C VAL A 11 13.44 -4.52 -4.36
N ILE A 12 12.55 -3.57 -4.71
CA ILE A 12 11.18 -3.55 -4.19
C ILE A 12 10.32 -4.58 -4.94
N ARG A 13 9.90 -5.62 -4.22
CA ARG A 13 8.92 -6.60 -4.72
C ARG A 13 7.53 -5.97 -4.76
N GLN A 14 6.86 -6.00 -5.89
CA GLN A 14 5.56 -5.35 -6.10
C GLN A 14 4.48 -6.39 -6.40
N HIS A 15 3.40 -6.35 -5.64
CA HIS A 15 2.21 -7.18 -5.80
C HIS A 15 1.00 -6.32 -6.04
N VAL A 16 0.23 -6.66 -7.07
CA VAL A 16 -1.00 -5.98 -7.43
C VAL A 16 -2.12 -7.00 -7.45
N ASP A 17 -3.03 -6.88 -6.48
CA ASP A 17 -4.21 -7.71 -6.35
C ASP A 17 -5.41 -6.98 -6.95
N ILE A 18 -6.03 -7.60 -7.94
CA ILE A 18 -7.28 -7.12 -8.53
C ILE A 18 -8.43 -7.51 -7.60
N VAL A 19 -9.09 -6.52 -7.00
CA VAL A 19 -10.15 -6.73 -5.99
C VAL A 19 -11.30 -5.76 -6.20
N SER A 20 -12.48 -6.11 -5.71
CA SER A 20 -13.58 -5.15 -5.53
C SER A 20 -13.49 -4.45 -4.17
N GLU A 21 -14.15 -3.30 -4.03
CA GLU A 21 -14.11 -2.50 -2.78
C GLU A 21 -14.53 -3.30 -1.53
N ASN A 22 -15.57 -4.13 -1.65
CA ASN A 22 -16.04 -4.99 -0.57
C ASN A 22 -15.08 -6.14 -0.22
N GLN A 23 -14.11 -6.47 -1.08
CA GLN A 23 -13.13 -7.52 -0.83
C GLN A 23 -11.86 -7.01 -0.14
N LYS A 24 -11.57 -5.70 -0.24
CA LYS A 24 -10.32 -5.12 0.27
C LYS A 24 -10.05 -5.47 1.72
N TYR A 25 -11.06 -5.40 2.61
CA TYR A 25 -10.83 -5.69 4.02
C TYR A 25 -10.46 -7.15 4.28
N ASN A 26 -11.21 -8.09 3.69
CA ASN A 26 -10.93 -9.52 3.85
C ASN A 26 -9.57 -9.89 3.23
N LYS A 27 -9.19 -9.24 2.12
CA LYS A 27 -7.86 -9.40 1.51
C LYS A 27 -6.76 -8.79 2.38
N LEU A 28 -7.01 -7.64 3.02
CA LEU A 28 -6.09 -7.03 3.98
C LEU A 28 -5.82 -7.94 5.16
N VAL A 29 -6.86 -8.50 5.79
CA VAL A 29 -6.68 -9.37 6.95
C VAL A 29 -5.83 -10.58 6.60
N LYS A 30 -6.14 -11.29 5.50
CA LYS A 30 -5.33 -12.43 5.05
C LYS A 30 -3.88 -12.05 4.74
N LEU A 31 -3.69 -10.92 4.06
CA LEU A 31 -2.34 -10.41 3.81
C LEU A 31 -1.59 -10.14 5.12
N LEU A 32 -2.25 -9.55 6.11
CA LEU A 32 -1.65 -9.30 7.43
C LEU A 32 -1.34 -10.60 8.18
N GLU A 33 -2.19 -11.62 8.09
CA GLU A 33 -1.92 -12.97 8.65
C GLU A 33 -0.64 -13.57 8.06
N ASP A 34 -0.40 -13.38 6.76
CA ASP A 34 0.78 -13.92 6.07
C ASP A 34 2.07 -13.12 6.35
N ILE A 35 1.99 -11.79 6.48
CA ILE A 35 3.18 -10.92 6.52
C ILE A 35 3.52 -10.37 7.91
N MET A 36 2.62 -10.45 8.89
CA MET A 36 2.83 -9.86 10.22
C MET A 36 3.90 -10.62 11.00
N ASP A 37 5.08 -10.01 11.10
CA ASP A 37 6.23 -10.50 11.88
C ASP A 37 6.73 -9.46 12.90
N GLY A 38 5.92 -8.43 13.19
CA GLY A 38 6.29 -7.29 14.02
C GLY A 38 7.06 -6.18 13.26
N SER A 39 7.36 -6.38 11.97
CA SER A 39 7.94 -5.32 11.13
C SER A 39 6.93 -4.20 10.85
N ARG A 40 7.45 -3.01 10.58
CA ARG A 40 6.62 -1.83 10.28
C ARG A 40 5.92 -1.99 8.93
N ILE A 41 4.60 -1.81 8.94
CA ILE A 41 3.69 -1.81 7.80
C ILE A 41 3.10 -0.41 7.66
N LEU A 42 3.36 0.24 6.53
CA LEU A 42 2.76 1.53 6.18
C LEU A 42 1.64 1.31 5.17
N MET A 43 0.40 1.59 5.58
CA MET A 43 -0.77 1.42 4.74
C MET A 43 -1.32 2.77 4.27
N PHE A 44 -1.46 2.95 2.97
CA PHE A 44 -1.97 4.16 2.34
C PHE A 44 -3.45 4.06 2.02
N MET A 45 -4.16 5.13 2.33
CA MET A 45 -5.60 5.33 2.13
C MET A 45 -5.83 6.69 1.46
N ASP A 46 -6.91 6.82 0.69
CA ASP A 46 -7.20 8.06 -0.02
C ASP A 46 -7.91 9.11 0.86
N THR A 47 -8.57 8.68 1.94
CA THR A 47 -9.36 9.58 2.79
C THR A 47 -9.03 9.46 4.27
N LYS A 48 -9.18 10.59 4.98
CA LYS A 48 -9.03 10.68 6.45
C LYS A 48 -10.01 9.74 7.16
N LYS A 49 -11.27 9.74 6.69
CA LYS A 49 -12.33 8.89 7.20
C LYS A 49 -11.99 7.42 7.01
N GLY A 50 -11.47 7.05 5.83
CA GLY A 50 -10.97 5.71 5.55
C GLY A 50 -9.91 5.29 6.55
N CYS A 51 -8.85 6.09 6.75
CA CYS A 51 -7.80 5.81 7.74
C CYS A 51 -8.36 5.43 9.11
N ASP A 52 -9.30 6.24 9.63
CA ASP A 52 -9.90 6.02 10.93
C ASP A 52 -10.83 4.79 10.96
N GLN A 53 -11.62 4.57 9.90
CA GLN A 53 -12.50 3.41 9.79
C GLN A 53 -11.71 2.09 9.77
N ILE A 54 -10.71 1.97 8.89
CA ILE A 54 -9.90 0.76 8.78
C ILE A 54 -9.06 0.53 10.03
N THR A 55 -8.48 1.59 10.61
CA THR A 55 -7.75 1.47 11.88
C THR A 55 -8.66 0.98 13.00
N ARG A 56 -9.88 1.51 13.11
CA ARG A 56 -10.85 1.05 14.12
C ARG A 56 -11.19 -0.43 13.91
N GLN A 57 -11.47 -0.83 12.67
CA GLN A 57 -11.83 -2.22 12.36
C GLN A 57 -10.67 -3.18 12.67
N LEU A 58 -9.45 -2.87 12.22
CA LEU A 58 -8.25 -3.61 12.56
C LEU A 58 -8.06 -3.77 14.09
N ARG A 59 -8.25 -2.70 14.86
CA ARG A 59 -8.15 -2.77 16.33
C ARG A 59 -9.23 -3.61 16.98
N MET A 60 -10.45 -3.62 16.45
CA MET A 60 -11.52 -4.50 16.92
C MET A 60 -11.17 -5.98 16.70
N ASP A 61 -10.48 -6.26 15.59
CA ASP A 61 -10.01 -7.60 15.23
C ASP A 61 -8.67 -7.96 15.92
N GLY A 62 -8.18 -7.11 16.84
CA GLY A 62 -6.98 -7.38 17.65
C GLY A 62 -5.66 -6.93 17.02
N TRP A 63 -5.68 -6.31 15.84
CA TRP A 63 -4.46 -5.85 15.18
C TRP A 63 -3.90 -4.57 15.80
N PRO A 64 -2.58 -4.48 16.00
CA PRO A 64 -1.94 -3.31 16.59
C PRO A 64 -1.77 -2.18 15.55
N ALA A 65 -2.87 -1.46 15.29
CA ALA A 65 -2.96 -0.41 14.29
C ALA A 65 -3.13 1.03 14.84
N LEU A 66 -2.54 1.99 14.12
CA LEU A 66 -2.63 3.43 14.35
C LEU A 66 -3.04 4.16 13.05
N SER A 67 -3.69 5.32 13.18
CA SER A 67 -3.98 6.22 12.06
C SER A 67 -3.25 7.56 12.18
N ILE A 68 -2.75 8.06 11.06
CA ILE A 68 -2.19 9.41 10.95
C ILE A 68 -2.75 10.13 9.71
N HIS A 69 -3.28 11.34 9.91
CA HIS A 69 -3.81 12.20 8.84
C HIS A 69 -3.88 13.66 9.30
N GLY A 70 -4.25 14.57 8.40
CA GLY A 70 -4.17 16.02 8.63
C GLY A 70 -5.06 16.57 9.76
N ASP A 71 -6.11 15.84 10.16
CA ASP A 71 -7.02 16.28 11.24
C ASP A 71 -6.54 15.81 12.63
N LYS A 72 -5.47 15.00 12.70
CA LYS A 72 -4.86 14.66 13.98
C LYS A 72 -4.05 15.85 14.49
N SER A 73 -4.22 16.18 15.77
CA SER A 73 -3.41 17.21 16.42
C SER A 73 -1.91 16.89 16.33
N GLN A 74 -1.06 17.92 16.36
CA GLN A 74 0.40 17.71 16.28
C GLN A 74 0.91 16.78 17.38
N ALA A 75 0.40 16.91 18.61
CA ALA A 75 0.72 16.00 19.72
C ALA A 75 0.35 14.54 19.39
N LYS A 76 -0.84 14.31 18.81
CA LYS A 76 -1.26 12.96 18.42
C LYS A 76 -0.40 12.40 17.29
N ARG A 77 -0.03 13.22 16.31
CA ARG A 77 0.88 12.83 15.22
C ARG A 77 2.24 12.40 15.77
N HIS A 78 2.83 13.17 16.69
CA HIS A 78 4.10 12.82 17.33
C HIS A 78 4.01 11.50 18.12
N TRP A 79 2.93 11.31 18.88
CA TRP A 79 2.70 10.08 19.62
C TRP A 79 2.57 8.86 18.69
N VAL A 80 1.76 8.96 17.62
CA VAL A 80 1.60 7.87 16.64
C VAL A 80 2.95 7.50 16.00
N LEU A 81 3.73 8.50 15.61
CA LEU A 81 5.06 8.27 15.03
C LEU A 81 6.02 7.63 16.01
N SER A 82 5.98 8.01 17.28
CA SER A 82 6.80 7.40 18.34
C SER A 82 6.47 5.91 18.50
N GLU A 83 5.19 5.57 18.62
CA GLU A 83 4.73 4.19 18.79
C GLU A 83 5.04 3.31 17.56
N PHE A 84 4.89 3.88 16.36
CA PHE A 84 5.25 3.20 15.10
C PHE A 84 6.77 2.98 14.97
N LYS A 85 7.58 3.98 15.31
CA LYS A 85 9.05 3.87 15.32
C LYS A 85 9.52 2.82 16.34
N ALA A 86 8.89 2.78 17.52
CA ALA A 86 9.17 1.79 18.56
C ALA A 86 8.63 0.38 18.27
N ARG A 87 7.91 0.17 17.15
CA ARG A 87 7.26 -1.09 16.76
C ARG A 87 6.22 -1.62 17.77
N LYS A 88 5.74 -0.78 18.69
CA LYS A 88 4.66 -1.14 19.63
C LYS A 88 3.32 -1.30 18.92
N SER A 89 3.12 -0.51 17.86
CA SER A 89 2.00 -0.64 16.95
C SER A 89 2.54 -0.65 15.51
N PRO A 90 2.86 -1.83 14.95
CA PRO A 90 3.57 -1.95 13.68
C PRO A 90 2.73 -1.64 12.44
N ILE A 91 1.41 -1.43 12.55
CA ILE A 91 0.56 -1.03 11.42
C ILE A 91 0.21 0.45 11.55
N MET A 92 0.55 1.25 10.55
CA MET A 92 0.15 2.65 10.49
C MET A 92 -0.59 2.96 9.20
N THR A 93 -1.84 3.43 9.29
CA THR A 93 -2.60 3.93 8.16
C THR A 93 -2.31 5.42 7.95
N SER A 94 -2.09 5.84 6.72
CA SER A 94 -1.72 7.21 6.38
C SER A 94 -2.32 7.67 5.06
N MET A 95 -2.42 8.99 4.90
CA MET A 95 -2.60 9.64 3.60
C MET A 95 -1.25 10.14 3.05
N ASP A 96 -1.15 10.39 1.75
CA ASP A 96 0.07 10.84 1.06
C ASP A 96 0.68 12.10 1.66
N VAL A 97 -0.15 13.13 1.86
CA VAL A 97 0.29 14.44 2.36
C VAL A 97 0.98 14.33 3.72
N VAL A 98 0.55 13.37 4.53
CA VAL A 98 1.10 13.16 5.87
C VAL A 98 2.33 12.27 5.87
N ALA A 99 2.43 11.35 4.90
CA ALA A 99 3.60 10.48 4.73
C ALA A 99 4.80 11.17 4.10
N ARG A 100 4.58 12.21 3.28
CA ARG A 100 5.66 13.05 2.74
C ARG A 100 6.35 13.79 3.90
N GLY A 101 7.65 13.55 4.07
CA GLY A 101 8.42 14.10 5.18
C GLY A 101 8.42 13.26 6.47
N LEU A 102 7.72 12.12 6.52
CA LEU A 102 7.93 11.17 7.60
C LEU A 102 9.32 10.54 7.46
N ASP A 103 10.21 10.89 8.38
CA ASP A 103 11.44 10.12 8.62
C ASP A 103 11.09 8.84 9.37
N VAL A 104 10.49 7.89 8.64
CA VAL A 104 10.34 6.51 9.11
C VAL A 104 11.23 5.62 8.24
N LYS A 105 12.33 5.19 8.84
CA LYS A 105 13.25 4.21 8.27
C LYS A 105 12.68 2.80 8.49
N ASP A 106 13.17 1.83 7.71
CA ASP A 106 12.89 0.40 7.87
C ASP A 106 11.39 0.01 7.84
N VAL A 107 10.62 0.61 6.93
CA VAL A 107 9.31 0.05 6.57
C VAL A 107 9.56 -1.17 5.70
N LYS A 108 9.15 -2.36 6.18
CA LYS A 108 9.32 -3.62 5.43
C LYS A 108 8.21 -3.80 4.39
N TYR A 109 7.00 -3.37 4.74
CA TYR A 109 5.82 -3.51 3.90
C TYR A 109 5.12 -2.17 3.67
N VAL A 110 4.84 -1.88 2.41
CA VAL A 110 3.91 -0.82 2.01
C VAL A 110 2.64 -1.49 1.50
N ILE A 111 1.47 -1.03 1.97
CA ILE A 111 0.18 -1.48 1.48
C ILE A 111 -0.55 -0.29 0.88
N ASN A 112 -0.83 -0.31 -0.42
CA ASN A 112 -1.77 0.62 -1.03
C ASN A 112 -3.17 0.00 -0.91
N TYR A 113 -3.89 0.34 0.18
CA TYR A 113 -5.26 -0.13 0.37
C TYR A 113 -6.19 0.53 -0.65
N ASP A 114 -5.97 1.82 -0.89
CA ASP A 114 -6.54 2.54 -2.02
C ASP A 114 -5.43 2.83 -3.03
N PHE A 115 -5.67 2.58 -4.31
CA PHE A 115 -4.74 2.95 -5.36
C PHE A 115 -4.67 4.48 -5.49
N PRO A 116 -3.48 5.09 -5.55
CA PRO A 116 -3.36 6.55 -5.57
C PRO A 116 -4.01 7.19 -6.79
N GLY A 117 -4.31 8.48 -6.67
CA GLY A 117 -4.84 9.30 -7.77
C GLY A 117 -3.85 9.55 -8.92
N SER A 118 -2.57 9.17 -8.78
CA SER A 118 -1.54 9.28 -9.81
C SER A 118 -0.49 8.16 -9.67
N LEU A 119 0.20 7.84 -10.78
CA LEU A 119 1.30 6.88 -10.79
C LEU A 119 2.57 7.44 -10.14
N GLU A 120 2.74 8.77 -10.16
CA GLU A 120 3.79 9.44 -9.39
C GLU A 120 3.63 9.17 -7.89
N ASP A 121 2.42 9.27 -7.37
CA ASP A 121 2.12 8.93 -5.99
C ASP A 121 2.31 7.44 -5.72
N TYR A 122 1.96 6.56 -6.66
CA TYR A 122 2.25 5.12 -6.54
C TYR A 122 3.74 4.88 -6.30
N VAL A 123 4.60 5.43 -7.16
CA VAL A 123 6.07 5.31 -7.03
C VAL A 123 6.56 5.89 -5.70
N HIS A 124 6.05 7.05 -5.29
CA HIS A 124 6.41 7.67 -4.01
C HIS A 124 5.95 6.87 -2.78
N ARG A 125 4.79 6.20 -2.86
CA ARG A 125 4.27 5.34 -1.80
C ARG A 125 5.13 4.09 -1.66
N ILE A 126 5.41 3.37 -2.76
CA ILE A 126 6.22 2.13 -2.70
C ILE A 126 7.67 2.41 -2.30
N GLY A 127 8.24 3.57 -2.66
CA GLY A 127 9.57 4.02 -2.23
C GLY A 127 9.72 4.33 -0.73
N ARG A 128 8.67 4.08 0.07
CA ARG A 128 8.75 4.07 1.54
C ARG A 128 9.37 2.78 2.08
N THR A 129 9.39 1.71 1.28
CA THR A 129 10.12 0.48 1.59
C THR A 129 11.39 0.37 0.73
N GLY A 130 12.19 -0.68 0.92
CA GLY A 130 13.35 -0.98 0.08
C GLY A 130 14.58 -0.08 0.29
N ARG A 131 14.67 0.64 1.42
CA ARG A 131 15.78 1.58 1.65
C ARG A 131 17.03 0.88 2.19
N ALA A 132 18.20 1.45 1.89
CA ALA A 132 19.50 1.06 2.45
C ALA A 132 19.87 -0.43 2.25
N GLY A 133 19.51 -1.01 1.10
CA GLY A 133 19.83 -2.40 0.75
C GLY A 133 18.91 -3.46 1.37
N ALA A 134 17.89 -3.06 2.15
CA ALA A 134 16.88 -3.98 2.67
C ALA A 134 15.86 -4.36 1.58
N LYS A 135 15.43 -5.62 1.57
CA LYS A 135 14.32 -6.07 0.71
C LYS A 135 13.00 -5.46 1.19
N GLY A 136 12.32 -4.75 0.31
CA GLY A 136 11.01 -4.16 0.56
C GLY A 136 9.92 -4.87 -0.23
N THR A 137 8.70 -4.91 0.31
CA THR A 137 7.53 -5.41 -0.44
C THR A 137 6.41 -4.36 -0.44
N ALA A 138 5.82 -4.12 -1.61
CA ALA A 138 4.66 -3.28 -1.79
C ALA A 138 3.48 -4.13 -2.28
N CYS A 139 2.39 -4.16 -1.53
CA CYS A 139 1.14 -4.81 -1.92
C CYS A 139 0.09 -3.74 -2.25
N THR A 140 -0.61 -3.90 -3.37
CA THR A 140 -1.52 -2.88 -3.89
C THR A 140 -2.86 -3.50 -4.25
N PHE A 141 -3.93 -2.98 -3.65
CA PHE A 141 -5.28 -3.29 -4.06
C PHE A 141 -5.69 -2.41 -5.22
N PHE A 142 -6.06 -3.03 -6.32
CA PHE A 142 -6.39 -2.37 -7.57
C PHE A 142 -7.80 -2.77 -8.00
N THR A 143 -8.65 -1.79 -8.23
CA THR A 143 -10.07 -2.02 -8.52
C THR A 143 -10.40 -1.62 -9.96
N ALA A 144 -11.61 -1.96 -10.41
CA ALA A 144 -12.10 -1.52 -11.72
C ALA A 144 -12.11 0.02 -11.86
N ALA A 145 -12.29 0.78 -10.76
CA ALA A 145 -12.22 2.24 -10.79
C ALA A 145 -10.82 2.77 -11.12
N ASN A 146 -9.79 1.94 -10.96
CA ASN A 146 -8.40 2.28 -11.25
C ASN A 146 -7.97 1.88 -12.66
N ALA A 147 -8.83 1.23 -13.46
CA ALA A 147 -8.48 0.66 -14.77
C ALA A 147 -7.79 1.63 -15.73
N ARG A 148 -8.07 2.94 -15.62
CA ARG A 148 -7.39 3.99 -16.40
C ARG A 148 -5.86 4.04 -16.23
N PHE A 149 -5.34 3.48 -15.14
CA PHE A 149 -3.91 3.41 -14.84
C PHE A 149 -3.27 2.06 -15.18
N ALA A 150 -4.06 1.08 -15.63
CA ALA A 150 -3.61 -0.30 -15.76
C ALA A 150 -2.45 -0.44 -16.76
N LYS A 151 -2.52 0.24 -17.90
CA LYS A 151 -1.48 0.17 -18.95
C LYS A 151 -0.14 0.68 -18.45
N GLU A 152 -0.12 1.87 -17.87
CA GLU A 152 1.13 2.46 -17.39
C GLU A 152 1.64 1.77 -16.12
N LEU A 153 0.74 1.24 -15.27
CA LEU A 153 1.15 0.42 -14.13
C LEU A 153 1.82 -0.88 -14.59
N ILE A 154 1.31 -1.52 -15.65
CA ILE A 154 1.95 -2.69 -16.25
C ILE A 154 3.37 -2.35 -16.72
N SER A 155 3.54 -1.22 -17.44
CA SER A 155 4.87 -0.77 -17.87
C SER A 155 5.82 -0.57 -16.69
N ILE A 156 5.36 0.05 -15.60
CA ILE A 156 6.16 0.21 -14.37
C ILE A 156 6.58 -1.15 -13.78
N LEU A 157 5.66 -2.12 -13.73
CA LEU A 157 5.95 -3.45 -13.19
C LEU A 157 6.96 -4.20 -14.07
N GLU A 158 6.78 -4.19 -15.39
CA GLU A 158 7.66 -4.86 -16.35
C GLU A 158 9.07 -4.26 -16.34
N GLU A 159 9.18 -2.93 -16.33
CA GLU A 159 10.47 -2.23 -16.20
C GLU A 159 11.20 -2.56 -14.89
N ALA A 160 10.44 -2.76 -13.81
CA ALA A 160 10.98 -3.19 -12.51
C ALA A 160 11.20 -4.72 -12.41
N GLY A 161 11.04 -5.47 -13.51
CA GLY A 161 11.22 -6.93 -13.55
C GLY A 161 10.19 -7.71 -12.73
N GLN A 162 9.04 -7.10 -12.44
CA GLN A 162 7.97 -7.70 -11.64
C GLN A 162 7.02 -8.52 -12.51
N LYS A 163 6.40 -9.54 -11.91
CA LYS A 163 5.40 -10.36 -12.60
C LYS A 163 4.08 -9.59 -12.69
N VAL A 164 3.54 -9.48 -13.89
CA VAL A 164 2.19 -8.94 -14.14
C VAL A 164 1.18 -10.08 -14.05
N SER A 165 0.12 -9.92 -13.25
CA SER A 165 -0.94 -10.93 -13.14
C SER A 165 -1.80 -10.96 -14.40
N PRO A 166 -2.38 -12.13 -14.77
CA PRO A 166 -3.30 -12.22 -15.90
C PRO A 166 -4.50 -11.25 -15.79
N ASP A 167 -5.00 -11.01 -14.57
CA ASP A 167 -6.13 -10.12 -14.32
C ASP A 167 -5.76 -8.65 -14.56
N LEU A 168 -4.58 -8.21 -14.12
CA LEU A 168 -4.11 -6.85 -14.40
C LEU A 168 -3.86 -6.67 -15.91
N ALA A 169 -3.26 -7.66 -16.57
CA ALA A 169 -3.06 -7.65 -18.00
C ALA A 169 -4.38 -7.59 -18.79
N ALA A 170 -5.41 -8.33 -18.34
CA ALA A 170 -6.75 -8.27 -18.92
C ALA A 170 -7.36 -6.86 -18.77
N MET A 171 -7.23 -6.25 -17.59
CA MET A 171 -7.69 -4.89 -17.35
C MET A 171 -6.96 -3.86 -18.24
N GLY A 172 -5.65 -4.01 -18.45
CA GLY A 172 -4.88 -3.17 -19.38
C GLY A 172 -5.33 -3.27 -20.83
N ARG A 173 -5.90 -4.40 -21.25
CA ARG A 173 -6.52 -4.59 -22.57
C ARG A 173 -7.96 -4.06 -22.65
N GLY A 174 -8.51 -3.54 -21.56
CA GLY A 174 -9.90 -3.09 -21.48
C GLY A 174 -10.92 -4.22 -21.29
N VAL A 175 -10.46 -5.42 -20.93
CA VAL A 175 -11.34 -6.53 -20.58
C VAL A 175 -11.80 -6.34 -19.12
N PRO A 176 -13.11 -6.42 -18.83
CA PRO A 176 -13.59 -6.35 -17.46
C PRO A 176 -12.96 -7.47 -16.63
N PRO A 177 -12.61 -7.22 -15.35
CA PRO A 177 -12.07 -8.26 -14.49
C PRO A 177 -13.09 -9.42 -14.36
N PRO A 178 -12.63 -10.68 -14.31
CA PRO A 178 -13.53 -11.82 -14.13
C PRO A 178 -14.32 -11.67 -12.82
N PRO A 179 -15.57 -12.18 -12.76
CA PRO A 179 -16.29 -12.24 -11.50
C PRO A 179 -15.48 -13.05 -10.49
N SER A 180 -15.21 -12.43 -9.35
CA SER A 180 -14.24 -12.85 -8.34
C SER A 180 -14.22 -14.35 -8.02
N GLY A 181 -13.07 -15.00 -8.28
CA GLY A 181 -12.83 -16.40 -7.93
C GLY A 181 -11.34 -16.77 -7.85
N HIS A 182 -10.83 -16.87 -6.61
CA HIS A 182 -9.75 -17.78 -6.20
C HIS A 182 -8.36 -17.56 -6.82
N GLY A 183 -7.70 -16.44 -6.46
CA GLY A 183 -6.23 -16.36 -6.44
C GLY A 183 -5.74 -16.41 -5.00
N GLY A 184 -5.05 -17.49 -4.64
CA GLY A 184 -4.28 -17.62 -3.39
C GLY A 184 -3.03 -16.73 -3.42
N PHE A 185 -2.51 -16.45 -2.23
CA PHE A 185 -1.22 -15.78 -2.03
C PHE A 185 -0.05 -16.66 -2.49
#